data_AF-A0A7V5T8E7-F1
#
_entry.id   AF-A0A7V5T8E7-F1
#
_cell.length_a   1.000
_cell.length_b   1.000
_cell.length_c   1.000
_cell.angle_alpha   90.00
_cell.angle_beta   90.00
_cell.angle_gamma   90.00
#
_symmetry.space_group_name_H-M   'P 1'
#
loop_
_entity.id
_entity.type
_entity.pdbx_description
1 polymer ?
#
loop_
_entity_poly.entity_id
_entity_poly.type
_entity_poly.pdbx_seq_one_letter_code
_entity_poly.pdbx_strand_id
1 'polypeptide(L)'
;GTPTGVRLHPTQLYEAAAAFVLFLFLLRVRKRRAFPGQVILAYMFLYGALRLVIEFWRDDWRGWVGPLSTSQFLSIGLMLAALFFYVRLSRHRPEAAISAKGERSSLPRGN
;
A
#
# COMPACT_ATOMS: atom_id res chain seq x y z
N GLY A 1 29.24 -26.25 -7.52
CA GLY A 1 28.13 -26.69 -6.67
C GLY A 1 28.43 -26.30 -5.26
N THR A 2 27.47 -25.72 -4.54
CA THR A 2 27.66 -25.40 -3.12
C THR A 2 26.71 -26.28 -2.31
N PRO A 3 27.24 -27.10 -1.40
CA PRO A 3 26.41 -27.90 -0.51
C PRO A 3 25.99 -27.01 0.65
N THR A 4 24.70 -26.71 0.78
CA THR A 4 24.17 -26.07 2.00
C THR A 4 23.00 -26.89 2.51
N GLY A 5 23.31 -27.83 3.41
CA GLY A 5 22.35 -28.52 4.28
C GLY A 5 21.70 -27.61 5.34
N VAL A 6 21.59 -26.32 5.04
CA VAL A 6 20.96 -25.31 5.88
C VAL A 6 19.61 -24.99 5.26
N ARG A 7 18.53 -25.14 6.02
CA ARG A 7 17.19 -24.73 5.59
C ARG A 7 17.16 -23.20 5.55
N LEU A 8 17.56 -22.59 4.43
CA LEU A 8 17.33 -21.17 4.21
C LEU A 8 15.81 -20.96 4.06
N HIS A 9 15.26 -20.04 4.84
CA HIS A 9 13.89 -19.60 4.62
C HIS A 9 13.80 -18.95 3.23
N PRO A 10 12.82 -19.35 2.39
CA PRO A 10 12.64 -18.76 1.06
C PRO A 10 11.97 -17.38 1.23
N THR A 11 12.71 -16.41 1.79
CA THR A 11 12.27 -15.02 1.99
C THR A 11 11.71 -14.43 0.71
N GLN A 12 12.29 -14.76 -0.44
CA GLN A 12 11.78 -14.38 -1.77
C GLN A 12 10.34 -14.84 -2.02
N LEU A 13 9.96 -16.05 -1.58
CA LEU A 13 8.61 -16.56 -1.74
C LEU A 13 7.62 -15.85 -0.80
N TYR A 14 8.05 -15.54 0.43
CA TYR A 14 7.26 -14.73 1.36
C TYR A 14 7.07 -13.30 0.84
N GLU A 15 8.11 -12.68 0.30
CA GLU A 15 8.05 -11.35 -0.32
C GLU A 15 7.11 -11.33 -1.53
N ALA A 16 7.22 -12.32 -2.42
CA ALA A 16 6.34 -12.45 -3.59
C ALA A 16 4.88 -12.68 -3.17
N ALA A 17 4.64 -13.56 -2.20
CA ALA A 17 3.30 -13.81 -1.66
C ALA A 17 2.70 -12.55 -1.02
N ALA A 18 3.49 -11.83 -0.21
CA ALA A 18 3.05 -10.59 0.40
C ALA A 18 2.76 -9.49 -0.63
N ALA A 19 3.58 -9.36 -1.67
CA ALA A 19 3.34 -8.44 -2.79
C ALA A 19 2.06 -8.82 -3.55
N PHE A 20 1.80 -10.11 -3.76
CA PHE A 20 0.57 -10.58 -4.41
C PHE A 20 -0.68 -10.30 -3.56
N VAL A 21 -0.63 -10.55 -2.26
CA VAL A 21 -1.71 -10.19 -1.33
C VAL A 21 -1.97 -8.69 -1.32
N LEU A 22 -0.92 -7.88 -1.27
CA LEU A 22 -1.00 -6.43 -1.37
C LEU A 22 -1.68 -6.00 -2.68
N PHE A 23 -1.30 -6.61 -3.80
CA PHE A 23 -1.91 -6.33 -5.10
C PHE A 23 -3.42 -6.63 -5.11
N LEU A 24 -3.83 -7.81 -4.63
CA LEU A 24 -5.26 -8.19 -4.55
C LEU A 24 -6.05 -7.21 -3.66
N PHE A 25 -5.47 -6.83 -2.52
CA PHE A 25 -6.07 -5.82 -1.65
C PHE A 25 -6.25 -4.48 -2.37
N LEU A 26 -5.24 -4.02 -3.11
CA LEU A 26 -5.31 -2.76 -3.85
C LEU A 26 -6.31 -2.80 -5.00
N LEU A 27 -6.52 -3.95 -5.66
CA LEU A 27 -7.61 -4.12 -6.63
C LEU A 27 -8.98 -3.91 -5.96
N ARG A 28 -9.15 -4.44 -4.74
CA ARG A 28 -10.38 -4.26 -3.96
C ARG A 28 -10.58 -2.81 -3.52
N VAL A 29 -9.52 -2.10 -3.14
CA VAL A 29 -9.55 -0.66 -2.84
C VAL A 29 -9.87 0.15 -4.10
N ARG A 30 -9.24 -0.16 -5.24
CA ARG A 30 -9.50 0.50 -6.53
C ARG A 30 -10.98 0.43 -6.92
N LYS A 31 -11.64 -0.71 -6.71
CA LYS A 31 -13.07 -0.88 -7.01
C LYS A 31 -13.99 -0.05 -6.11
N ARG A 32 -13.53 0.32 -4.90
CA ARG A 32 -14.32 1.07 -3.90
C ARG A 32 -13.72 2.44 -3.59
N ARG A 33 -12.86 2.97 -4.46
CA ARG A 33 -12.17 4.23 -4.20
C ARG A 33 -13.18 5.39 -4.07
N ALA A 34 -13.06 6.13 -2.98
CA ALA A 34 -13.88 7.28 -2.63
C ALA A 34 -13.30 8.60 -3.14
N PHE A 35 -11.97 8.67 -3.35
CA PHE A 35 -11.31 9.89 -3.83
C PHE A 35 -10.09 9.57 -4.73
N PRO A 36 -9.69 10.50 -5.61
CA PRO A 36 -8.47 10.39 -6.40
C PRO A 36 -7.24 10.25 -5.49
N GLY A 37 -6.36 9.30 -5.79
CA GLY A 37 -5.15 9.06 -4.98
C GLY A 37 -5.32 8.08 -3.82
N GLN A 38 -6.53 7.61 -3.49
CA GLN A 38 -6.72 6.64 -2.39
C GLN A 38 -5.91 5.35 -2.57
N VAL A 39 -5.79 4.85 -3.80
CA VAL A 39 -5.05 3.60 -4.08
C VAL A 39 -3.55 3.78 -3.85
N ILE A 40 -2.96 4.90 -4.26
CA ILE A 40 -1.52 5.13 -4.07
C ILE A 40 -1.18 5.37 -2.61
N LEU A 41 -2.03 6.07 -1.86
CA LEU A 41 -1.86 6.25 -0.42
C LEU A 41 -1.99 4.92 0.33
N ALA A 42 -2.97 4.09 -0.04
CA ALA A 42 -3.10 2.74 0.52
C ALA A 42 -1.87 1.87 0.20
N TYR A 43 -1.35 1.95 -1.02
CA TYR A 43 -0.13 1.25 -1.42
C TYR A 43 1.07 1.72 -0.59
N MET A 44 1.32 3.01 -0.50
CA MET A 44 2.44 3.58 0.27
C MET A 44 2.40 3.15 1.74
N PHE A 45 1.21 3.19 2.36
CA PHE A 45 1.05 2.78 3.75
C PHE A 45 1.31 1.28 3.94
N LEU A 46 0.67 0.43 3.13
CA LEU A 46 0.78 -1.03 3.28
C LEU A 46 2.15 -1.57 2.88
N TYR A 47 2.76 -0.99 1.84
CA TYR A 47 4.11 -1.34 1.42
C TYR A 47 5.14 -0.95 2.50
N GLY A 48 4.98 0.23 3.12
CA GLY A 48 5.80 0.63 4.27
C GLY A 48 5.67 -0.35 5.44
N ALA A 49 4.44 -0.77 5.77
CA ALA A 49 4.20 -1.77 6.81
C ALA A 49 4.86 -3.11 6.47
N LEU A 50 4.73 -3.57 5.23
CA LEU A 50 5.36 -4.79 4.74
C LEU A 50 6.89 -4.72 4.82
N ARG A 51 7.48 -3.57 4.45
CA ARG A 51 8.92 -3.30 4.58
C ARG A 51 9.40 -3.41 6.01
N LEU A 52 8.65 -2.89 6.98
CA LEU A 52 8.99 -3.03 8.40
C LEU A 52 9.01 -4.50 8.81
N VAL A 53 7.97 -5.26 8.48
CA VAL A 53 7.88 -6.70 8.81
C VAL A 53 9.00 -7.50 8.17
N ILE A 54 9.29 -7.27 6.88
CA ILE A 54 10.37 -7.96 6.17
C ILE A 54 11.73 -7.60 6.76
N GLU A 55 11.97 -6.32 7.10
CA GLU A 55 13.23 -5.89 7.69
C GLU A 55 13.46 -6.52 9.07
N PHE A 56 12.41 -6.71 9.88
CA PHE A 56 12.51 -7.44 11.15
C PHE A 56 12.94 -8.91 10.97
N TRP A 57 12.53 -9.54 9.86
CA TRP A 57 12.88 -10.93 9.54
C TRP A 57 14.19 -11.05 8.76
N ARG A 58 14.69 -9.95 8.17
CA ARG A 58 15.95 -9.90 7.42
C ARG A 58 17.10 -9.63 8.38
N ASP A 59 17.92 -10.65 8.58
CA ASP A 59 19.17 -10.57 9.34
C ASP A 59 20.34 -10.05 8.48
N ASP A 60 20.14 -8.92 7.78
CA ASP A 60 21.09 -8.40 6.78
C ASP A 60 21.35 -6.90 6.97
N TRP A 61 22.58 -6.57 7.37
CA TRP A 61 23.04 -5.23 7.73
C TRP A 61 23.11 -4.30 6.49
N ARG A 62 22.30 -3.22 6.46
CA ARG A 62 22.27 -2.27 5.32
C ARG A 62 22.34 -0.79 5.70
N GLY A 63 22.92 -0.48 6.85
CA GLY A 63 23.13 0.90 7.31
C GLY A 63 21.98 1.43 8.18
N TRP A 64 22.35 2.31 9.10
CA TRP A 64 21.52 2.75 10.21
C TRP A 64 21.37 4.27 10.19
N VAL A 65 20.18 4.73 10.58
CA VAL A 65 19.90 6.12 10.93
C VAL A 65 19.55 6.13 12.43
N GLY A 66 20.57 6.29 13.27
CA GLY A 66 20.43 6.17 14.72
C GLY A 66 20.08 4.72 15.13
N PRO A 67 19.03 4.46 15.94
CA PRO A 67 18.65 3.11 16.36
C PRO A 67 17.84 2.33 15.32
N LEU A 68 17.48 2.94 14.19
CA LEU A 68 16.65 2.33 13.14
C LEU A 68 17.47 2.07 11.88
N SER A 69 17.11 1.03 11.11
CA SER A 69 17.65 0.86 9.77
C SER A 69 17.14 1.96 8.83
N THR A 70 17.91 2.31 7.80
CA THR A 70 17.50 3.29 6.78
C THR A 70 16.13 2.93 6.18
N SER A 71 15.90 1.63 5.95
CA SER A 71 14.63 1.11 5.45
C SER A 71 13.48 1.36 6.43
N GLN A 72 13.71 1.19 7.74
CA GLN A 72 12.69 1.42 8.77
C GLN A 72 12.32 2.90 8.87
N PHE A 73 13.33 3.78 8.91
CA PHE A 73 13.10 5.22 8.97
C PHE A 73 12.29 5.73 7.78
N LEU A 74 12.68 5.37 6.56
CA LEU A 74 11.93 5.73 5.35
C LEU A 74 10.51 5.16 5.36
N SER A 75 10.35 3.89 5.77
CA SER A 75 9.03 3.23 5.77
C SER A 75 8.07 3.89 6.74
N ILE A 76 8.53 4.26 7.94
CA ILE A 76 7.73 4.97 8.94
C ILE A 76 7.34 6.35 8.39
N GLY A 77 8.28 7.12 7.85
CA GLY A 77 7.99 8.43 7.25
C GLY A 77 6.96 8.34 6.13
N LEU A 78 7.09 7.36 5.24
CA LEU A 78 6.16 7.11 4.14
C LEU A 78 4.76 6.77 4.64
N MET A 79 4.65 5.92 5.67
CA MET A 79 3.38 5.54 6.28
C MET A 79 2.67 6.72 6.93
N LEU A 80 3.41 7.54 7.70
CA LEU A 80 2.85 8.73 8.35
C LEU A 80 2.34 9.74 7.32
N ALA A 81 3.13 10.00 6.28
CA ALA A 81 2.70 10.87 5.18
C ALA A 81 1.45 10.33 4.47
N ALA A 82 1.44 9.03 4.14
CA ALA A 82 0.32 8.39 3.48
C ALA A 82 -0.97 8.45 4.33
N LEU A 83 -0.86 8.19 5.63
CA LEU A 83 -1.99 8.26 6.56
C LEU A 83 -2.51 9.69 6.69
N PHE A 84 -1.63 10.67 6.85
CA PHE A 84 -2.00 12.09 6.93
C PHE A 84 -2.80 12.53 5.70
N PHE A 85 -2.28 12.26 4.50
CA PHE A 85 -2.99 12.60 3.26
C PHE A 85 -4.29 11.80 3.10
N TYR A 86 -4.31 10.53 3.49
CA TYR A 86 -5.53 9.72 3.42
C TYR A 86 -6.65 10.31 4.28
N VAL A 87 -6.35 10.68 5.52
CA VAL A 87 -7.32 11.31 6.43
C VAL A 87 -7.77 12.67 5.91
N ARG A 88 -6.86 13.48 5.37
CA ARG A 88 -7.21 14.80 4.81
C ARG A 88 -8.11 14.67 3.59
N LEU A 89 -7.77 13.82 2.62
CA LEU A 89 -8.52 13.69 1.37
C LEU A 89 -9.83 12.91 1.55
N SER A 90 -9.90 11.96 2.48
CA SER A 90 -11.13 11.22 2.77
C SER A 90 -12.24 12.10 3.36
N ARG A 91 -11.87 13.21 4.03
CA ARG A 91 -12.80 14.22 4.54
C ARG A 91 -13.37 15.12 3.44
N HIS A 92 -12.64 15.29 2.33
CA HIS A 92 -13.10 16.03 1.16
C HIS A 92 -13.70 15.08 0.11
N ARG A 93 -14.80 14.40 0.45
CA ARG A 93 -15.57 13.66 -0.57
C ARG A 93 -15.99 14.66 -1.65
N PRO A 94 -15.57 14.49 -2.92
CA PRO A 94 -16.06 15.34 -3.98
C PRO A 94 -17.54 15.04 -4.18
N GLU A 95 -18.42 15.92 -3.70
CA GLU A 95 -19.88 15.92 -3.98
C GLU A 95 -20.17 15.77 -5.48
N ALA A 96 -19.23 16.18 -6.33
CA ALA A 96 -19.25 16.00 -7.78
C ALA A 96 -19.47 14.54 -8.24
N ALA A 97 -18.99 13.53 -7.49
CA ALA A 97 -19.20 12.12 -7.85
C ALA A 97 -20.64 11.64 -7.57
N ILE A 98 -21.36 12.30 -6.66
CA ILE A 98 -22.78 12.05 -6.36
C ILE A 98 -23.65 12.74 -7.42
N SER A 99 -23.32 13.99 -7.76
CA SER A 99 -24.05 14.77 -8.79
C SER A 99 -23.98 14.13 -10.18
N ALA A 100 -22.78 13.74 -10.64
CA ALA A 100 -22.60 13.15 -11.97
C ALA A 100 -23.26 11.77 -12.14
N LYS A 101 -23.51 11.05 -11.04
CA LYS A 101 -24.26 9.79 -11.06
C LYS A 101 -25.78 10.01 -11.04
N GLY A 102 -26.24 11.10 -10.40
CA GLY A 102 -27.62 11.56 -10.46
C GLY A 102 -28.01 12.01 -11.87
N GLU A 103 -27.21 12.88 -12.49
CA GLU A 103 -27.47 13.43 -13.84
C GLU A 103 -27.47 12.37 -14.95
N ARG A 104 -26.61 11.35 -14.87
CA ARG A 104 -26.61 10.23 -15.84
C ARG A 104 -27.83 9.31 -15.70
N SER A 105 -28.49 9.30 -14.54
CA SER A 105 -29.71 8.51 -14.34
C SER A 105 -30.98 9.24 -14.80
N SER A 106 -30.93 10.57 -14.89
CA SER A 106 -32.04 11.42 -15.35
C SER A 106 -32.07 11.62 -16.86
N LEU A 107 -31.05 11.19 -17.60
CA LEU A 107 -31.11 11.22 -19.06
C LEU A 107 -32.12 10.18 -19.55
N PRO A 108 -33.14 10.58 -20.34
CA PRO A 108 -34.10 9.63 -20.89
C PRO A 108 -33.34 8.61 -21.73
N ARG A 109 -33.58 7.33 -21.45
CA ARG A 109 -33.13 6.25 -22.32
C ARG A 109 -33.88 6.44 -23.63
N GLY A 110 -33.19 6.90 -24.67
CA GLY A 110 -33.76 7.07 -26.00
C GLY A 110 -34.41 5.77 -26.47
N ASN A 111 -35.60 5.92 -27.05
CA ASN A 111 -36.43 4.86 -27.65
C ASN A 111 -35.66 3.98 -28.63
#